data_AF-A0A2K9E9F9-F1
#
_entry.id   AF-A0A2K9E9F9-F1
#
_cell.length_a   1.000
_cell.length_b   1.000
_cell.length_c   1.000
_cell.angle_alpha   90.00
_cell.angle_beta   90.00
_cell.angle_gamma   90.00
#
_symmetry.space_group_name_H-M   'P 1'
#
loop_
_entity.id
_entity.type
_entity.pdbx_description
1 polymer ?
#
loop_
_entity_poly.entity_id
_entity_poly.type
_entity_poly.pdbx_seq_one_letter_code
_entity_poly.pdbx_strand_id
1 'polypeptide(L)'
;MMFENINSWLEFIKKTSLKDLTGVINEDFYLDEYVKNMESDIVNPELLVDIEEKIKGSEIEKLFWEKTLLFINVKCLKDELLDYLIDNNIANEILGHLKLPDKYLWKLVDKTEEAVLTLGKRMYIEEKYKYEEFQDFLAKFPNKYWLWNSLLNVEPICNEKKKILIKMLFKITNFDDLKKKVITITVSNRIKNTKSIIVIKKYYKTMIPEYLLAISQNPITPIYMLENLVNIERIKYANQIRNFSKINLSSKKGFKD
;
A
#
# COMPACT_ATOMS: atom_id res chain seq x y z
N MET A 1 34.94 -4.51 8.94
CA MET A 1 34.62 -5.50 10.01
C MET A 1 33.21 -5.98 9.74
N MET A 2 32.90 -7.27 9.84
CA MET A 2 31.58 -7.80 9.49
C MET A 2 31.00 -8.62 10.65
N PHE A 3 29.80 -8.27 11.07
CA PHE A 3 29.02 -8.82 12.17
C PHE A 3 27.98 -9.81 11.63
N GLU A 4 27.62 -10.78 12.47
CA GLU A 4 26.68 -11.82 12.05
C GLU A 4 25.25 -11.29 11.93
N ASN A 5 24.83 -10.41 12.85
CA ASN A 5 23.48 -9.87 12.93
C ASN A 5 23.47 -8.47 13.57
N ILE A 6 22.28 -7.85 13.58
CA ILE A 6 22.05 -6.52 14.16
C ILE A 6 22.43 -6.44 15.64
N ASN A 7 22.20 -7.49 16.42
CA ASN A 7 22.53 -7.48 17.85
C ASN A 7 24.05 -7.38 18.09
N SER A 8 24.84 -8.10 17.29
CA SER A 8 26.31 -8.04 17.36
C SER A 8 26.86 -6.67 16.94
N TRP A 9 26.21 -6.03 15.95
CA TRP A 9 26.51 -4.65 15.58
C TRP A 9 26.22 -3.68 16.73
N LEU A 10 25.04 -3.74 17.34
CA LEU A 10 24.67 -2.85 18.45
C LEU A 10 25.59 -3.04 19.66
N GLU A 11 26.00 -4.26 19.97
CA GLU A 11 27.00 -4.54 21.01
C GLU A 11 28.36 -3.89 20.73
N PHE A 12 28.79 -3.88 19.47
CA PHE A 12 29.99 -3.13 19.06
C PHE A 12 29.79 -1.62 19.23
N ILE A 13 28.64 -1.09 18.82
CA ILE A 13 28.32 0.34 19.00
C ILE A 13 28.36 0.74 20.47
N LYS A 14 27.79 -0.07 21.37
CA LYS A 14 27.84 0.17 22.82
C LYS A 14 29.28 0.24 23.37
N LYS A 15 30.19 -0.60 22.88
CA LYS A 15 31.59 -0.69 23.38
C LYS A 15 32.54 0.35 22.77
N THR A 16 32.28 0.82 21.55
CA THR A 16 33.20 1.69 20.79
C THR A 16 33.06 3.16 21.14
N SER A 17 34.13 3.92 21.35
CA SER A 17 34.00 5.34 21.76
C SER A 17 33.25 6.18 20.71
N LEU A 18 32.55 7.25 21.12
CA LEU A 18 31.83 8.13 20.18
C LEU A 18 32.75 8.70 19.09
N LYS A 19 34.00 9.02 19.47
CA LYS A 19 35.02 9.50 18.53
C LYS A 19 35.32 8.45 17.45
N ASP A 20 35.48 7.19 17.83
CA ASP A 20 35.77 6.11 16.88
C ASP A 20 34.53 5.79 16.02
N LEU A 21 33.33 5.87 16.60
CA LEU A 21 32.07 5.70 15.86
C LEU A 21 31.89 6.73 14.76
N THR A 22 32.33 7.96 14.98
CA THR A 22 32.29 9.03 13.96
C THR A 22 33.14 8.68 12.73
N GLY A 23 34.22 7.90 12.91
CA GLY A 23 35.01 7.39 11.80
C GLY A 23 34.34 6.26 11.02
N VAL A 24 33.36 5.57 11.62
CA VAL A 24 32.65 4.42 11.03
C VAL A 24 31.31 4.81 10.42
N ILE A 25 30.53 5.63 11.12
CA ILE A 25 29.20 6.08 10.72
C ILE A 25 29.34 7.48 10.13
N ASN A 26 29.53 7.54 8.83
CA ASN A 26 29.64 8.77 8.04
C ASN A 26 28.71 8.69 6.83
N GLU A 27 28.70 9.70 5.96
CA GLU A 27 27.77 9.78 4.82
C GLU A 27 27.77 8.54 3.89
N ASP A 28 28.90 7.84 3.80
CA ASP A 28 29.06 6.61 3.01
C ASP A 28 28.66 5.33 3.78
N PHE A 29 28.08 5.46 4.97
CA PHE A 29 27.71 4.32 5.81
C PHE A 29 26.48 3.58 5.26
N TYR A 30 26.69 2.28 5.03
CA TYR A 30 25.64 1.31 4.73
C TYR A 30 25.77 0.09 5.65
N LEU A 31 24.69 -0.26 6.35
CA LEU A 31 24.73 -1.30 7.36
C LEU A 31 24.97 -2.71 6.78
N ASP A 32 24.58 -2.96 5.54
CA ASP A 32 24.80 -4.24 4.83
C ASP A 32 26.28 -4.53 4.56
N GLU A 33 27.15 -3.52 4.57
CA GLU A 33 28.60 -3.74 4.53
C GLU A 33 29.15 -4.28 5.86
N TYR A 34 28.39 -4.11 6.95
CA TYR A 34 28.79 -4.47 8.31
C TYR A 34 28.00 -5.64 8.87
N VAL A 35 26.81 -5.98 8.36
CA VAL A 35 25.96 -7.04 8.92
C VAL A 35 25.60 -8.06 7.84
N LYS A 36 25.89 -9.34 8.09
CA LYS A 36 25.55 -10.43 7.14
C LYS A 36 24.05 -10.70 7.09
N ASN A 37 23.42 -10.86 8.24
CA ASN A 37 21.99 -11.12 8.32
C ASN A 37 21.21 -9.80 8.51
N MET A 38 20.60 -9.35 7.42
CA MET A 38 19.80 -8.13 7.34
C MET A 38 18.31 -8.36 7.67
N GLU A 39 17.96 -9.48 8.31
CA GLU A 39 16.62 -9.68 8.84
C GLU A 39 16.41 -8.87 10.13
N SER A 40 15.16 -8.44 10.34
CA SER A 40 14.76 -7.75 11.57
C SER A 40 14.83 -8.71 12.76
N ASP A 41 15.61 -8.38 13.78
CA ASP A 41 15.87 -9.25 14.92
C ASP A 41 15.40 -8.64 16.26
N ILE A 42 15.19 -9.50 17.25
CA ILE A 42 14.89 -9.10 18.63
C ILE A 42 16.18 -8.69 19.33
N VAL A 43 16.22 -7.44 19.79
CA VAL A 43 17.36 -6.86 20.50
C VAL A 43 16.95 -6.48 21.92
N ASN A 44 17.92 -6.40 22.85
CA ASN A 44 17.63 -5.95 24.21
C ASN A 44 17.22 -4.45 24.18
N PRO A 45 16.02 -4.08 24.67
CA PRO A 45 15.62 -2.68 24.72
C PRO A 45 16.55 -1.78 25.52
N GLU A 46 17.21 -2.29 26.56
CA GLU A 46 18.19 -1.51 27.36
C GLU A 46 19.42 -1.15 26.54
N LEU A 47 19.87 -2.05 25.65
CA LEU A 47 20.98 -1.77 24.73
C LEU A 47 20.65 -0.59 23.81
N LEU A 48 19.39 -0.45 23.38
CA LEU A 48 18.97 0.66 22.53
C LEU A 48 18.95 1.99 23.28
N VAL A 49 18.55 1.99 24.55
CA VAL A 49 18.59 3.17 25.41
C VAL A 49 20.04 3.60 25.67
N ASP A 50 20.93 2.66 26.01
CA ASP A 50 22.36 2.95 26.19
C ASP A 50 22.99 3.57 24.93
N ILE A 51 22.59 3.09 23.75
CA ILE A 51 23.07 3.61 22.47
C ILE A 51 22.48 4.99 22.19
N GLU A 52 21.18 5.20 22.45
CA GLU A 52 20.54 6.52 22.34
C GLU A 52 21.27 7.56 23.18
N GLU A 53 21.43 7.32 24.49
CA GLU A 53 22.10 8.25 25.39
C GLU A 53 23.53 8.58 24.94
N LYS A 54 24.23 7.60 24.36
CA LYS A 54 25.61 7.75 23.90
C LYS A 54 25.73 8.62 22.66
N ILE A 55 24.83 8.46 21.69
CA ILE A 55 24.90 9.17 20.40
C ILE A 55 24.03 10.42 20.38
N LYS A 56 23.20 10.63 21.40
CA LYS A 56 22.31 11.79 21.54
C LYS A 56 23.04 13.12 21.28
N GLY A 57 22.51 13.91 20.35
CA GLY A 57 23.04 15.22 19.97
C GLY A 57 24.35 15.18 19.17
N SER A 58 24.85 13.99 18.83
CA SER A 58 26.03 13.84 17.97
C SER A 58 25.65 13.93 16.49
N GLU A 59 26.65 14.22 15.65
CA GLU A 59 26.45 14.31 14.19
C GLU A 59 26.04 12.98 13.53
N ILE A 60 26.36 11.84 14.17
CA ILE A 60 26.04 10.51 13.64
C ILE A 60 24.64 10.02 14.01
N GLU A 61 23.98 10.66 14.98
CA GLU A 61 22.74 10.17 15.59
C GLU A 61 21.66 9.86 14.54
N LYS A 62 21.39 10.85 13.69
CA LYS A 62 20.32 10.76 12.70
C LYS A 62 20.60 9.65 11.70
N LEU A 63 21.81 9.63 11.17
CA LEU A 63 22.22 8.63 10.17
C LEU A 63 22.22 7.21 10.77
N PHE A 64 22.68 7.06 12.01
CA PHE A 64 22.65 5.79 12.71
C PHE A 64 21.24 5.23 12.78
N TRP A 65 20.27 6.01 13.29
CA TRP A 65 18.89 5.54 13.44
C TRP A 65 18.22 5.26 12.08
N GLU A 66 18.43 6.12 11.08
CA GLU A 66 17.90 5.93 9.72
C GLU A 66 18.37 4.62 9.09
N LYS A 67 19.63 4.24 9.32
CA LYS A 67 20.23 3.04 8.74
C LYS A 67 20.01 1.77 9.58
N THR A 68 19.65 1.90 10.85
CA THR A 68 19.59 0.77 11.80
C THR A 68 18.16 0.34 12.13
N LEU A 69 17.20 1.27 12.19
CA LEU A 69 15.85 0.99 12.69
C LEU A 69 15.09 -0.09 11.93
N LEU A 70 15.26 -0.20 10.61
CA LEU A 70 14.58 -1.23 9.80
C LEU A 70 14.96 -2.67 10.21
N PHE A 71 16.10 -2.84 10.86
CA PHE A 71 16.65 -4.14 11.28
C PHE A 71 16.34 -4.47 12.74
N ILE A 72 15.65 -3.58 13.44
CA ILE A 72 15.25 -3.77 14.84
C ILE A 72 13.77 -4.15 14.88
N ASN A 73 13.43 -5.22 15.60
CA ASN A 73 12.04 -5.57 15.80
C ASN A 73 11.32 -4.47 16.59
N VAL A 74 10.16 -4.02 16.09
CA VAL A 74 9.35 -2.96 16.72
C VAL A 74 9.02 -3.25 18.19
N LYS A 75 8.88 -4.52 18.59
CA LYS A 75 8.62 -4.90 19.99
C LYS A 75 9.74 -4.51 20.95
N CYS A 76 10.93 -4.24 20.44
CA CYS A 76 12.10 -3.82 21.24
C CYS A 76 12.15 -2.30 21.44
N LEU A 77 11.39 -1.53 20.65
CA LEU A 77 11.36 -0.08 20.74
C LEU A 77 10.42 0.34 21.88
N LYS A 78 11.02 0.69 23.02
CA LYS A 78 10.29 1.23 24.18
C LYS A 78 9.69 2.60 23.89
N ASP A 79 8.68 2.96 24.66
CA ASP A 79 7.94 4.20 24.51
C ASP A 79 8.84 5.44 24.61
N GLU A 80 9.82 5.44 25.53
CA GLU A 80 10.75 6.55 25.71
C GLU A 80 11.60 6.81 24.46
N LEU A 81 12.11 5.75 23.82
CA LEU A 81 12.91 5.85 22.60
C LEU A 81 12.05 6.31 21.42
N LEU A 82 10.85 5.75 21.26
CA LEU A 82 9.94 6.14 20.18
C LEU A 82 9.53 7.62 20.29
N ASP A 83 9.16 8.07 21.49
CA ASP A 83 8.82 9.47 21.72
C ASP A 83 10.02 10.38 21.43
N TYR A 84 11.21 10.02 21.91
CA TYR A 84 12.43 10.77 21.64
C TYR A 84 12.72 10.92 20.14
N LEU A 85 12.72 9.82 19.38
CA LEU A 85 13.00 9.84 17.96
C LEU A 85 11.96 10.66 17.18
N ILE A 86 10.68 10.48 17.50
CA ILE A 86 9.59 11.21 16.84
C ILE A 86 9.67 12.70 17.15
N ASP A 87 9.81 13.09 18.42
CA ASP A 87 9.78 14.49 18.84
C ASP A 87 10.97 15.28 18.27
N ASN A 88 12.12 14.61 18.10
CA ASN A 88 13.32 15.19 17.49
C ASN A 88 13.40 15.03 15.96
N ASN A 89 12.35 14.49 15.31
CA ASN A 89 12.27 14.27 13.86
C ASN A 89 13.39 13.39 13.30
N ILE A 90 13.77 12.35 14.05
CA ILE A 90 14.80 11.39 13.67
C ILE A 90 14.14 10.20 12.98
N ALA A 91 14.58 9.90 11.75
CA ALA A 91 14.16 8.73 10.98
C ALA A 91 12.63 8.60 10.78
N ASN A 92 11.90 9.71 10.67
CA ASN A 92 10.44 9.72 10.54
C ASN A 92 9.91 8.79 9.43
N GLU A 93 10.53 8.80 8.26
CA GLU A 93 10.14 7.93 7.13
C GLU A 93 10.24 6.45 7.50
N ILE A 94 11.36 6.06 8.12
CA ILE A 94 11.58 4.70 8.58
C ILE A 94 10.55 4.31 9.64
N LEU A 95 10.33 5.18 10.63
CA LEU A 95 9.32 4.96 11.67
C LEU A 95 7.91 4.82 11.08
N GLY A 96 7.57 5.57 10.04
CA GLY A 96 6.30 5.48 9.32
C GLY A 96 6.08 4.14 8.60
N HIS A 97 7.16 3.49 8.15
CA HIS A 97 7.13 2.14 7.56
C HIS A 97 7.01 1.03 8.59
N LEU A 98 7.51 1.24 9.80
CA LEU A 98 7.48 0.22 10.86
C LEU A 98 6.04 -0.08 11.28
N LYS A 99 5.81 -1.32 11.78
CA LYS A 99 4.53 -1.75 12.33
C LYS A 99 4.30 -1.16 13.74
N LEU A 100 4.46 0.14 13.92
CA LEU A 100 4.30 0.84 15.19
C LEU A 100 2.83 0.79 15.68
N PRO A 101 2.59 0.88 17.00
CA PRO A 101 1.27 1.18 17.56
C PRO A 101 0.68 2.48 16.98
N ASP A 102 -0.65 2.53 16.84
CA ASP A 102 -1.33 3.67 16.19
C ASP A 102 -1.07 5.01 16.88
N LYS A 103 -0.87 5.02 18.21
CA LYS A 103 -0.54 6.25 18.96
C LYS A 103 0.69 6.97 18.38
N TYR A 104 1.68 6.22 17.90
CA TYR A 104 2.90 6.76 17.30
C TYR A 104 2.71 7.13 15.84
N LEU A 105 2.00 6.30 15.07
CA LEU A 105 1.68 6.64 13.69
C LEU A 105 0.88 7.94 13.62
N TRP A 106 -0.03 8.18 14.58
CA TRP A 106 -0.76 9.45 14.69
C TRP A 106 0.13 10.65 15.01
N LYS A 107 1.25 10.48 15.72
CA LYS A 107 2.26 11.56 15.89
C LYS A 107 3.07 11.83 14.62
N LEU A 108 3.12 10.86 13.71
CA LEU A 108 3.91 10.90 12.47
C LEU A 108 3.11 11.32 11.24
N VAL A 109 1.76 11.39 11.29
CA VAL A 109 0.94 11.68 10.10
C VAL A 109 1.22 13.04 9.46
N ASP A 110 1.66 14.02 10.25
CA ASP A 110 2.04 15.35 9.75
C ASP A 110 3.51 15.41 9.32
N LYS A 111 4.27 14.34 9.53
CA LYS A 111 5.73 14.26 9.33
C LYS A 111 6.15 13.36 8.15
N THR A 112 5.37 12.34 7.82
CA THR A 112 5.68 11.36 6.75
C THR A 112 4.40 10.80 6.13
N GLU A 113 4.42 10.55 4.81
CA GLU A 113 3.29 10.00 4.07
C GLU A 113 3.02 8.53 4.45
N GLU A 114 4.07 7.81 4.83
CA GLU A 114 4.11 6.40 5.17
C GLU A 114 3.25 6.11 6.39
N ALA A 115 3.30 6.97 7.40
CA ALA A 115 2.47 6.83 8.60
C ALA A 115 0.97 6.93 8.25
N VAL A 116 0.60 7.86 7.37
CA VAL A 116 -0.78 8.03 6.88
C VAL A 116 -1.20 6.82 6.06
N LEU A 117 -0.35 6.33 5.14
CA LEU A 117 -0.63 5.14 4.35
C LEU A 117 -0.83 3.90 5.24
N THR A 118 0.04 3.71 6.22
CA THR A 118 -0.03 2.58 7.15
C THR A 118 -1.32 2.65 7.97
N LEU A 119 -1.63 3.78 8.60
CA LEU A 119 -2.88 3.97 9.35
C LEU A 119 -4.11 3.77 8.47
N GLY A 120 -4.16 4.41 7.30
CA GLY A 120 -5.28 4.32 6.39
C GLY A 120 -5.56 2.89 5.94
N LYS A 121 -4.50 2.13 5.62
CA LYS A 121 -4.63 0.70 5.28
C LYS A 121 -5.17 -0.10 6.46
N ARG A 122 -4.61 0.05 7.67
CA ARG A 122 -5.08 -0.66 8.88
C ARG A 122 -6.55 -0.37 9.14
N MET A 123 -6.95 0.90 9.11
CA MET A 123 -8.33 1.31 9.29
C MET A 123 -9.26 0.74 8.22
N TYR A 124 -8.76 0.44 7.03
CA TYR A 124 -9.55 -0.11 5.92
C TYR A 124 -9.66 -1.64 5.94
N ILE A 125 -8.64 -2.35 6.43
CA ILE A 125 -8.52 -3.82 6.34
C ILE A 125 -8.66 -4.55 7.68
N GLU A 126 -8.59 -3.86 8.82
CA GLU A 126 -8.72 -4.49 10.14
C GLU A 126 -10.12 -4.29 10.71
N GLU A 127 -10.64 -5.32 11.38
CA GLU A 127 -11.98 -5.33 11.98
C GLU A 127 -12.09 -4.43 13.22
N LYS A 128 -10.97 -4.23 13.94
CA LYS A 128 -10.96 -3.50 15.22
C LYS A 128 -11.40 -2.03 15.10
N TYR A 129 -11.26 -1.43 13.92
CA TYR A 129 -11.62 -0.02 13.68
C TYR A 129 -13.06 0.12 13.23
N LYS A 130 -13.76 1.05 13.86
CA LYS A 130 -15.13 1.43 13.53
C LYS A 130 -15.20 2.17 12.19
N TYR A 131 -16.41 2.26 11.67
CA TYR A 131 -16.68 2.94 10.40
C TYR A 131 -16.49 4.45 10.50
N GLU A 132 -16.86 5.02 11.64
CA GLU A 132 -16.74 6.44 11.95
C GLU A 132 -15.27 6.85 12.02
N GLU A 133 -14.42 6.04 12.68
CA GLU A 133 -12.97 6.30 12.78
C GLU A 133 -12.31 6.34 11.40
N PHE A 134 -12.69 5.41 10.51
CA PHE A 134 -12.18 5.39 9.14
C PHE A 134 -12.67 6.60 8.33
N GLN A 135 -13.93 6.99 8.49
CA GLN A 135 -14.48 8.17 7.84
C GLN A 135 -13.79 9.45 8.33
N ASP A 136 -13.57 9.60 9.63
CA ASP A 136 -12.89 10.76 10.22
C ASP A 136 -11.43 10.82 9.74
N PHE A 137 -10.76 9.68 9.64
CA PHE A 137 -9.42 9.60 9.06
C PHE A 137 -9.39 10.10 7.61
N LEU A 138 -10.29 9.63 6.74
CA LEU A 138 -10.36 10.08 5.35
C LEU A 138 -10.67 11.58 5.24
N ALA A 139 -11.50 12.11 6.15
CA ALA A 139 -11.84 13.53 6.20
C ALA A 139 -10.65 14.42 6.59
N LYS A 140 -9.64 13.89 7.32
CA LYS A 140 -8.39 14.60 7.62
C LYS A 140 -7.47 14.71 6.40
N PHE A 141 -7.55 13.76 5.45
CA PHE A 141 -6.65 13.69 4.30
C PHE A 141 -7.38 13.74 2.93
N PRO A 142 -8.28 14.72 2.69
CA PRO A 142 -9.12 14.75 1.50
C PRO A 142 -8.30 14.95 0.22
N ASN A 143 -7.21 15.72 0.30
CA ASN A 143 -6.41 16.14 -0.85
C ASN A 143 -5.17 15.26 -1.10
N LYS A 144 -5.02 14.12 -0.41
CA LYS A 144 -3.87 13.23 -0.56
C LYS A 144 -4.13 12.17 -1.64
N TYR A 145 -3.93 12.51 -2.90
CA TYR A 145 -4.22 11.63 -4.06
C TYR A 145 -3.67 10.21 -3.89
N TRP A 146 -2.40 10.08 -3.46
CA TRP A 146 -1.73 8.80 -3.27
C TRP A 146 -2.45 7.91 -2.25
N LEU A 147 -3.07 8.49 -1.21
CA LEU A 147 -3.82 7.73 -0.19
C LEU A 147 -5.04 7.07 -0.83
N TRP A 148 -5.84 7.86 -1.54
CA TRP A 148 -7.04 7.39 -2.22
C TRP A 148 -6.71 6.32 -3.26
N ASN A 149 -5.70 6.56 -4.09
CA ASN A 149 -5.28 5.56 -5.08
C ASN A 149 -4.79 4.28 -4.39
N SER A 150 -4.03 4.38 -3.29
CA SER A 150 -3.56 3.23 -2.52
C SER A 150 -4.73 2.41 -1.96
N LEU A 151 -5.67 3.05 -1.26
CA LEU A 151 -6.82 2.38 -0.66
C LEU A 151 -7.75 1.74 -1.70
N LEU A 152 -7.90 2.35 -2.88
CA LEU A 152 -8.68 1.77 -3.99
C LEU A 152 -8.06 0.50 -4.59
N ASN A 153 -6.77 0.26 -4.37
CA ASN A 153 -6.07 -0.95 -4.83
C ASN A 153 -5.94 -2.02 -3.74
N VAL A 154 -6.50 -1.78 -2.55
CA VAL A 154 -6.50 -2.73 -1.43
C VAL A 154 -7.88 -3.35 -1.30
N GLU A 155 -7.94 -4.65 -1.00
CA GLU A 155 -9.22 -5.30 -0.71
C GLU A 155 -9.69 -4.93 0.71
N PRO A 156 -10.90 -4.36 0.86
CA PRO A 156 -11.44 -4.01 2.17
C PRO A 156 -11.77 -5.25 2.99
N ILE A 157 -11.79 -5.09 4.31
CA ILE A 157 -12.31 -6.12 5.22
C ILE A 157 -13.80 -6.40 5.01
N CYS A 158 -14.57 -5.38 4.62
CA CYS A 158 -16.01 -5.50 4.40
C CYS A 158 -16.53 -4.51 3.35
N ASN A 159 -17.72 -4.81 2.81
CA ASN A 159 -18.37 -3.97 1.81
C ASN A 159 -18.72 -2.57 2.35
N GLU A 160 -18.97 -2.43 3.64
CA GLU A 160 -19.31 -1.16 4.29
C GLU A 160 -18.13 -0.18 4.24
N LYS A 161 -16.90 -0.62 4.57
CA LYS A 161 -15.70 0.23 4.42
C LYS A 161 -15.45 0.59 2.96
N LYS A 162 -15.68 -0.33 2.02
CA LYS A 162 -15.63 -0.04 0.57
C LYS A 162 -16.59 1.08 0.17
N LYS A 163 -17.84 0.99 0.64
CA LYS A 163 -18.88 2.00 0.36
C LYS A 163 -18.50 3.35 0.95
N ILE A 164 -17.92 3.39 2.16
CA ILE A 164 -17.44 4.63 2.79
C ILE A 164 -16.35 5.26 1.93
N LEU A 165 -15.30 4.51 1.57
CA LEU A 165 -14.21 5.00 0.72
C LEU A 165 -14.75 5.58 -0.60
N ILE A 166 -15.59 4.84 -1.32
CA ILE A 166 -16.15 5.31 -2.60
C ILE A 166 -17.03 6.55 -2.38
N LYS A 167 -17.94 6.53 -1.39
CA LYS A 167 -18.82 7.66 -1.11
C LYS A 167 -18.04 8.93 -0.78
N MET A 168 -16.97 8.81 0.00
CA MET A 168 -16.12 9.94 0.35
C MET A 168 -15.31 10.41 -0.86
N LEU A 169 -14.69 9.52 -1.63
CA LEU A 169 -13.96 9.89 -2.85
C LEU A 169 -14.81 10.79 -3.77
N PHE A 170 -16.09 10.44 -3.96
CA PHE A 170 -17.01 11.21 -4.81
C PHE A 170 -17.47 12.53 -4.19
N LYS A 171 -17.49 12.64 -2.86
CA LYS A 171 -18.01 13.82 -2.14
C LYS A 171 -16.95 14.87 -1.84
N ILE A 172 -15.74 14.45 -1.47
CA ILE A 172 -14.76 15.33 -0.81
C ILE A 172 -13.50 15.58 -1.64
N THR A 173 -13.36 14.96 -2.82
CA THR A 173 -12.15 15.07 -3.64
C THR A 173 -12.46 15.55 -5.06
N ASN A 174 -11.44 16.11 -5.72
CA ASN A 174 -11.46 16.47 -7.14
C ASN A 174 -10.76 15.41 -8.04
N PHE A 175 -10.57 14.19 -7.54
CA PHE A 175 -9.83 13.12 -8.25
C PHE A 175 -10.70 12.41 -9.29
N ASP A 176 -11.01 13.12 -10.38
CA ASP A 176 -11.94 12.64 -11.40
C ASP A 176 -11.45 11.40 -12.14
N ASP A 177 -10.15 11.21 -12.27
CA ASP A 177 -9.54 10.01 -12.83
C ASP A 177 -9.76 8.79 -11.91
N LEU A 178 -9.62 8.93 -10.59
CA LEU A 178 -9.93 7.88 -9.62
C LEU A 178 -11.43 7.56 -9.59
N LYS A 179 -12.29 8.59 -9.65
CA LYS A 179 -13.75 8.41 -9.77
C LYS A 179 -14.10 7.66 -11.05
N LYS A 180 -13.49 8.00 -12.18
CA LYS A 180 -13.64 7.29 -13.46
C LYS A 180 -13.20 5.83 -13.32
N LYS A 181 -12.06 5.56 -12.68
CA LYS A 181 -11.58 4.19 -12.39
C LYS A 181 -12.62 3.38 -11.61
N VAL A 182 -13.18 3.95 -10.54
CA VAL A 182 -14.24 3.31 -9.72
C VAL A 182 -15.50 3.04 -10.54
N ILE A 183 -15.96 4.02 -11.35
CA ILE A 183 -17.12 3.84 -12.22
C ILE A 183 -16.87 2.71 -13.21
N THR A 184 -15.70 2.72 -13.86
CA THR A 184 -15.34 1.73 -14.86
C THR A 184 -15.34 0.32 -14.29
N ILE A 185 -14.69 0.10 -13.14
CA ILE A 185 -14.68 -1.20 -12.46
C ILE A 185 -16.10 -1.63 -12.08
N THR A 186 -16.89 -0.73 -11.49
CA THR A 186 -18.27 -1.00 -11.05
C THR A 186 -19.16 -1.39 -12.23
N VAL A 187 -19.09 -0.64 -13.32
CA VAL A 187 -19.85 -0.88 -14.54
C VAL A 187 -19.41 -2.17 -15.22
N SER A 188 -18.10 -2.42 -15.35
CA SER A 188 -17.58 -3.68 -15.89
C SER A 188 -18.07 -4.89 -15.10
N ASN A 189 -18.03 -4.85 -13.77
CA ASN A 189 -18.55 -5.93 -12.93
C ASN A 189 -20.06 -6.13 -13.12
N ARG A 190 -20.83 -5.06 -13.26
CA ARG A 190 -22.26 -5.15 -13.56
C ARG A 190 -22.52 -5.75 -14.94
N ILE A 191 -21.76 -5.34 -15.96
CA ILE A 191 -21.89 -5.85 -17.32
C ILE A 191 -21.53 -7.33 -17.37
N LYS A 192 -20.43 -7.74 -16.73
CA LYS A 192 -19.98 -9.13 -16.69
C LYS A 192 -21.05 -10.09 -16.15
N ASN A 193 -21.86 -9.63 -15.20
CA ASN A 193 -22.83 -10.47 -14.46
C ASN A 193 -24.30 -10.20 -14.82
N THR A 194 -24.60 -9.23 -15.71
CA THR A 194 -25.99 -8.90 -16.05
C THR A 194 -26.66 -9.97 -16.91
N LYS A 195 -27.96 -10.18 -16.71
CA LYS A 195 -28.82 -10.98 -17.60
C LYS A 195 -29.57 -10.14 -18.65
N SER A 196 -29.31 -8.82 -18.71
CA SER A 196 -29.99 -7.92 -19.65
C SER A 196 -29.15 -7.67 -20.90
N ILE A 197 -29.61 -8.19 -22.04
CA ILE A 197 -29.01 -7.91 -23.36
C ILE A 197 -29.08 -6.40 -23.68
N ILE A 198 -30.10 -5.68 -23.20
CA ILE A 198 -30.24 -4.23 -23.40
C ILE A 198 -29.06 -3.49 -22.74
N VAL A 199 -28.68 -3.89 -21.53
CA VAL A 199 -27.52 -3.32 -20.82
C VAL A 199 -26.22 -3.61 -21.57
N ILE A 200 -26.03 -4.85 -22.05
CA ILE A 200 -24.86 -5.23 -22.86
C ILE A 200 -24.80 -4.37 -24.13
N LYS A 201 -25.90 -4.26 -24.88
CA LYS A 201 -26.02 -3.41 -26.08
C LYS A 201 -25.67 -1.96 -25.81
N LYS A 202 -26.15 -1.40 -24.69
CA LYS A 202 -25.89 -0.02 -24.30
C LYS A 202 -24.39 0.22 -24.14
N TYR A 203 -23.69 -0.63 -23.40
CA TYR A 203 -22.26 -0.44 -23.11
C TYR A 203 -21.33 -0.90 -24.21
N TYR A 204 -21.75 -1.83 -25.08
CA TYR A 204 -20.99 -2.20 -26.27
C TYR A 204 -20.73 -0.99 -27.17
N LYS A 205 -21.74 -0.12 -27.33
CA LYS A 205 -21.65 1.08 -28.18
C LYS A 205 -20.61 2.10 -27.73
N THR A 206 -20.19 2.09 -26.46
CA THR A 206 -19.22 3.07 -25.96
C THR A 206 -17.79 2.75 -26.40
N MET A 207 -17.54 1.51 -26.86
CA MET A 207 -16.21 1.02 -27.28
C MET A 207 -15.11 1.19 -26.22
N ILE A 208 -15.48 1.33 -24.94
CA ILE A 208 -14.53 1.42 -23.84
C ILE A 208 -13.90 0.04 -23.59
N PRO A 209 -12.56 -0.11 -23.63
CA PRO A 209 -11.91 -1.41 -23.57
C PRO A 209 -12.30 -2.28 -22.37
N GLU A 210 -12.39 -1.69 -21.18
CA GLU A 210 -12.81 -2.37 -19.95
C GLU A 210 -14.24 -2.92 -20.03
N TYR A 211 -15.13 -2.23 -20.75
CA TYR A 211 -16.50 -2.69 -20.96
C TYR A 211 -16.54 -3.79 -22.01
N LEU A 212 -15.78 -3.65 -23.10
CA LEU A 212 -15.67 -4.69 -24.13
C LEU A 212 -15.11 -5.99 -23.56
N LEU A 213 -14.12 -5.92 -22.66
CA LEU A 213 -13.62 -7.07 -21.91
C LEU A 213 -14.73 -7.71 -21.06
N ALA A 214 -15.46 -6.92 -20.26
CA ALA A 214 -16.56 -7.44 -19.47
C ALA A 214 -17.68 -8.07 -20.31
N ILE A 215 -18.00 -7.49 -21.48
CA ILE A 215 -18.97 -8.02 -22.44
C ILE A 215 -18.49 -9.35 -23.02
N SER A 216 -17.22 -9.45 -23.42
CA SER A 216 -16.65 -10.69 -23.96
C SER A 216 -16.72 -11.85 -22.97
N GLN A 217 -16.65 -11.55 -21.66
CA GLN A 217 -16.74 -12.52 -20.57
C GLN A 217 -18.17 -12.94 -20.24
N ASN A 218 -19.18 -12.13 -20.59
CA ASN A 218 -20.56 -12.42 -20.21
C ASN A 218 -21.18 -13.53 -21.10
N PRO A 219 -21.68 -14.64 -20.54
CA PRO A 219 -22.26 -15.76 -21.30
C PRO A 219 -23.49 -15.40 -22.14
N ILE A 220 -24.25 -14.35 -21.79
CA ILE A 220 -25.47 -13.96 -22.51
C ILE A 220 -25.20 -12.96 -23.64
N THR A 221 -23.94 -12.57 -23.87
CA THR A 221 -23.58 -11.65 -24.95
C THR A 221 -24.04 -12.20 -26.31
N PRO A 222 -24.70 -11.38 -27.16
CA PRO A 222 -25.18 -11.82 -28.46
C PRO A 222 -24.08 -12.29 -29.41
N ILE A 223 -24.38 -13.30 -30.24
CA ILE A 223 -23.42 -13.91 -31.19
C ILE A 223 -22.78 -12.86 -32.10
N TYR A 224 -23.56 -11.99 -32.74
CA TYR A 224 -23.02 -10.96 -33.65
C TYR A 224 -22.02 -10.01 -32.97
N MET A 225 -22.17 -9.74 -31.67
CA MET A 225 -21.20 -8.92 -30.93
C MET A 225 -19.92 -9.70 -30.68
N LEU A 226 -20.04 -10.96 -30.28
CA LEU A 226 -18.87 -11.80 -30.06
C LEU A 226 -18.08 -12.00 -31.36
N GLU A 227 -18.76 -12.18 -32.49
CA GLU A 227 -18.12 -12.29 -33.81
C GLU A 227 -17.31 -11.03 -34.16
N ASN A 228 -17.86 -9.85 -33.87
CA ASN A 228 -17.10 -8.59 -34.00
C ASN A 228 -15.91 -8.53 -33.03
N LEU A 229 -16.10 -8.95 -31.78
CA LEU A 229 -15.06 -8.90 -30.74
C LEU A 229 -13.90 -9.87 -31.00
N VAL A 230 -14.14 -10.98 -31.70
CA VAL A 230 -13.07 -11.91 -32.13
C VAL A 230 -12.07 -11.25 -33.08
N ASN A 231 -12.51 -10.22 -33.82
CA ASN A 231 -11.70 -9.51 -34.80
C ASN A 231 -11.17 -8.17 -34.26
N ILE A 232 -11.34 -7.88 -32.96
CA ILE A 232 -10.92 -6.60 -32.41
C ILE A 232 -9.39 -6.53 -32.28
N GLU A 233 -8.81 -5.39 -32.65
CA GLU A 233 -7.37 -5.16 -32.65
C GLU A 233 -7.06 -3.75 -32.14
N ARG A 234 -5.78 -3.51 -31.80
CA ARG A 234 -5.26 -2.16 -31.44
C ARG A 234 -6.00 -1.46 -30.30
N ILE A 235 -6.59 -2.24 -29.39
CA ILE A 235 -7.18 -1.75 -28.14
C ILE A 235 -6.58 -2.45 -26.94
N LYS A 236 -6.67 -1.81 -25.77
CA LYS A 236 -6.32 -2.42 -24.49
C LYS A 236 -7.12 -3.71 -24.31
N TYR A 237 -6.46 -4.77 -23.81
CA TYR A 237 -7.04 -6.10 -23.62
C TYR A 237 -7.49 -6.86 -24.89
N ALA A 238 -7.12 -6.43 -26.10
CA ALA A 238 -7.56 -7.08 -27.35
C ALA A 238 -7.38 -8.61 -27.33
N ASN A 239 -6.22 -9.13 -26.91
CA ASN A 239 -5.98 -10.58 -26.79
C ASN A 239 -6.99 -11.28 -25.87
N GLN A 240 -7.23 -10.72 -24.69
CA GLN A 240 -8.17 -11.30 -23.73
C GLN A 240 -9.60 -11.25 -24.26
N ILE A 241 -10.00 -10.13 -24.87
CA ILE A 241 -11.32 -9.94 -25.49
C ILE A 241 -11.56 -11.01 -26.56
N ARG A 242 -10.59 -11.21 -27.46
CA ARG A 242 -10.69 -12.24 -28.51
C ARG A 242 -10.82 -13.64 -27.92
N ASN A 243 -10.01 -13.97 -26.92
CA ASN A 243 -10.03 -15.28 -26.28
C ASN A 243 -11.38 -15.58 -25.61
N PHE A 244 -11.88 -14.67 -24.76
CA PHE A 244 -13.19 -14.85 -24.13
C PHE A 244 -14.34 -14.89 -25.14
N SER A 245 -14.25 -14.07 -26.20
CA SER A 245 -15.26 -14.08 -27.25
C SER A 245 -15.31 -15.40 -28.02
N LYS A 246 -14.15 -16.00 -28.32
CA LYS A 246 -14.07 -17.35 -28.94
C LYS A 246 -14.68 -18.42 -28.03
N ILE A 247 -14.35 -18.40 -26.73
CA ILE A 247 -14.89 -19.34 -25.74
C ILE A 247 -16.42 -19.22 -25.64
N ASN A 248 -16.96 -18.01 -25.58
CA ASN A 248 -18.40 -17.80 -25.51
C ASN A 248 -19.13 -18.08 -26.84
N LEU A 249 -18.45 -17.95 -27.98
CA LEU A 249 -19.01 -18.36 -29.28
C LEU A 249 -19.06 -19.86 -29.44
N SER A 250 -18.00 -20.57 -29.07
CA SER A 250 -17.94 -22.03 -29.18
C SER A 250 -19.00 -22.67 -28.28
N SER A 251 -19.17 -22.18 -27.05
CA SER A 251 -20.24 -22.64 -26.18
C SER A 251 -21.61 -22.41 -26.82
N LYS A 252 -21.92 -21.24 -27.37
CA LYS A 252 -23.23 -20.99 -28.02
C LYS A 252 -23.46 -21.79 -29.31
N LYS A 253 -22.42 -22.02 -30.11
CA LYS A 253 -22.55 -22.75 -31.37
C LYS A 253 -22.64 -24.28 -31.15
N GLY A 254 -22.06 -24.80 -30.07
CA GLY A 254 -22.19 -26.20 -29.66
C GLY A 254 -23.49 -26.58 -28.95
N PHE A 255 -24.38 -25.63 -28.64
CA PHE A 255 -25.75 -25.88 -28.14
C PHE A 255 -26.80 -25.94 -29.26
N LYS A 256 -26.37 -25.90 -30.53
CA LYS A 256 -27.22 -26.16 -31.69
C LYS A 256 -27.04 -27.63 -32.15
N ASP A 257 -27.43 -28.57 -31.31
CA ASP A 257 -27.74 -29.96 -31.68
C ASP A 257 -29.00 -30.39 -30.94
#